data_AF-A0A660M524-F1
#
_entry.id   AF-A0A660M524-F1
#
_cell.length_a   1.000
_cell.length_b   1.000
_cell.length_c   1.000
_cell.angle_alpha   90.00
_cell.angle_beta   90.00
_cell.angle_gamma   90.00
#
_symmetry.space_group_name_H-M   'P 1'
#
loop_
_entity.id
_entity.type
_entity.pdbx_description
1 polymer ?
#
loop_
_entity_poly.entity_id
_entity_poly.type
_entity_poly.pdbx_seq_one_letter_code
_entity_poly.pdbx_strand_id
1 'polypeptide(L)' 'MIAHLSGVIAEKFGAGSVVIDVHGVGYEVSVSAGDFEAVVLNQDVKFYTYHHVREQAEELFGFSSLAA' A
#
# COMPACT_ATOMS: atom_id res chain seq x y z
N MET A 1 12.96 -6.27 3.34
CA MET A 1 12.09 -5.49 4.26
C MET A 1 11.76 -4.16 3.61
N ILE A 2 10.47 -3.85 3.48
CA ILE A 2 9.97 -2.55 2.97
C ILE A 2 9.21 -1.92 4.14
N ALA A 3 9.67 -0.77 4.62
CA ALA A 3 9.15 -0.16 5.86
C ALA A 3 8.04 0.89 5.59
N HIS A 4 8.11 1.54 4.43
CA HIS A 4 7.09 2.46 3.97
C HIS A 4 7.19 2.63 2.46
N LEU A 5 6.11 3.09 1.85
CA LEU A 5 6.04 3.49 0.45
C LEU A 5 5.50 4.92 0.39
N SER A 6 6.07 5.73 -0.50
CA SER A 6 5.64 7.09 -0.80
C SER A 6 5.58 7.23 -2.30
N GLY A 7 4.42 7.57 -2.82
CA GLY A 7 4.18 7.64 -4.26
C GLY A 7 2.71 7.83 -4.58
N VAL A 8 2.37 7.65 -5.84
CA VAL A 8 1.04 7.97 -6.35
C VAL A 8 0.16 6.73 -6.36
N ILE A 9 -1.10 6.84 -5.92
CA ILE A 9 -2.07 5.76 -6.11
C ILE A 9 -2.34 5.59 -7.60
N ALA A 10 -1.85 4.50 -8.18
CA ALA A 10 -2.07 4.18 -9.58
C ALA A 10 -3.46 3.55 -9.77
N GLU A 11 -3.78 2.53 -8.96
CA GLU A 11 -4.98 1.71 -9.13
C GLU A 11 -5.52 1.22 -7.79
N LYS A 12 -6.83 0.90 -7.75
CA LYS A 12 -7.48 0.22 -6.64
C LYS A 12 -7.87 -1.19 -7.11
N PHE A 13 -7.40 -2.22 -6.41
CA PHE A 13 -7.70 -3.61 -6.72
C PHE A 13 -8.68 -4.20 -5.71
N GLY A 14 -9.84 -4.62 -6.20
CA GLY A 14 -10.87 -5.28 -5.40
C GLY A 14 -11.41 -4.39 -4.27
N ALA A 15 -11.61 -4.98 -3.09
CA ALA A 15 -12.15 -4.31 -1.90
C ALA A 15 -11.15 -4.27 -0.73
N GLY A 16 -9.84 -4.18 -1.03
CA GLY A 16 -8.83 -4.22 0.03
C GLY A 16 -7.36 -4.08 -0.38
N SER A 17 -7.04 -3.93 -1.66
CA SER A 17 -5.65 -3.71 -2.12
C SER A 17 -5.56 -2.46 -2.99
N VAL A 18 -4.44 -1.74 -2.86
CA VAL A 18 -4.14 -0.56 -3.69
C VAL A 18 -2.77 -0.72 -4.32
N VAL A 19 -2.60 -0.19 -5.52
CA VAL A 19 -1.30 -0.15 -6.19
C VAL A 19 -0.73 1.25 -6.07
N ILE A 20 0.46 1.34 -5.49
CA ILE A 20 1.22 2.59 -5.33
C ILE A 20 2.34 2.57 -6.36
N ASP A 21 2.33 3.53 -7.29
CA ASP A 21 3.46 3.76 -8.19
C ASP A 21 4.52 4.57 -7.46
N VAL A 22 5.70 3.97 -7.31
CA VAL A 22 6.89 4.63 -6.78
C VAL A 22 7.93 4.69 -7.89
N HIS A 23 7.98 5.83 -8.57
CA HIS A 23 8.92 6.09 -9.68
C HIS A 23 8.87 5.03 -10.79
N GLY A 24 7.68 4.56 -11.17
CA GLY A 24 7.48 3.56 -12.23
C GLY A 24 7.50 2.11 -11.76
N VAL A 25 7.57 1.86 -10.45
CA VAL A 25 7.40 0.53 -9.85
C VAL A 25 6.07 0.48 -9.09
N GLY A 26 5.14 -0.35 -9.56
CA GLY A 26 3.85 -0.56 -8.92
C GLY A 26 3.94 -1.58 -7.77
N TYR A 27 3.70 -1.12 -6.55
CA TYR A 27 3.62 -1.97 -5.36
C TYR A 27 2.16 -2.24 -5.00
N GLU A 28 1.76 -3.50 -5.01
CA GLU A 28 0.47 -3.90 -4.45
C GLU A 28 0.56 -3.93 -2.93
N VAL A 29 -0.35 -3.21 -2.27
CA VAL A 29 -0.41 -3.08 -0.81
C VAL A 29 -1.83 -3.37 -0.35
N SER A 30 -1.99 -4.37 0.51
CA SER A 30 -3.26 -4.64 1.19
C SER A 30 -3.48 -3.64 2.31
N VAL A 31 -4.63 -2.99 2.33
CA VAL A 31 -4.98 -1.92 3.27
C VAL A 31 -6.30 -2.21 3.96
N SER A 32 -6.56 -1.51 5.06
CA SER A 32 -7.86 -1.59 5.74
C SER A 32 -8.98 -1.02 4.84
N ALA A 33 -10.23 -1.44 5.06
CA ALA A 33 -11.37 -0.90 4.32
C ALA A 33 -11.51 0.63 4.49
N GLY A 34 -11.15 1.18 5.66
CA GLY A 34 -11.17 2.62 5.90
C GLY A 34 -10.12 3.37 5.07
N ASP A 35 -8.89 2.85 5.01
CA ASP A 35 -7.83 3.42 4.18
C ASP A 35 -8.13 3.27 2.69
N PHE A 36 -8.70 2.13 2.28
CA PHE A 36 -9.11 1.86 0.91
C PHE A 36 -10.13 2.88 0.40
N GLU A 37 -11.10 3.26 1.23
CA GLU A 37 -12.09 4.29 0.89
C GLU A 37 -11.48 5.70 0.91
N ALA A 38 -10.56 5.97 1.84
CA ALA A 38 -9.92 7.28 2.00
C ALA A 38 -8.92 7.63 0.89
N VAL A 39 -8.25 6.63 0.29
CA VAL A 39 -7.29 6.89 -0.79
C VAL A 39 -7.97 7.36 -2.08
N VAL A 40 -7.31 8.28 -2.80
CA VAL A 40 -7.81 8.82 -4.07
C VAL A 40 -6.82 8.47 -5.18
N LEU A 41 -7.34 7.99 -6.32
CA LEU A 41 -6.53 7.69 -7.50
C LEU A 41 -5.78 8.94 -7.98
N ASN A 42 -4.55 8.77 -8.46
CA ASN A 42 -3.66 9.83 -8.93
C ASN A 42 -3.26 10.87 -7.87
N GLN A 43 -3.38 10.55 -6.58
CA GLN A 43 -2.83 11.37 -5.50
C GLN A 43 -1.61 10.73 -4.86
N ASP A 44 -0.70 11.59 -4.40
CA ASP A 44 0.46 11.18 -3.60
C ASP A 44 0.00 10.77 -2.20
N VAL A 45 0.49 9.62 -1.75
CA VAL A 45 0.20 9.07 -0.44
C VAL A 45 1.48 8.53 0.18
N LYS A 46 1.47 8.45 1.51
CA LYS A 46 2.48 7.73 2.27
C LYS A 46 1.81 6.64 3.10
N PHE A 47 2.24 5.41 2.88
CA PHE A 47 1.81 4.26 3.67
C PHE A 47 2.99 3.67 4.43
N TYR A 48 2.78 3.34 5.70
CA TYR A 48 3.68 2.49 6.44
C TYR A 48 3.37 1.04 6.10
N THR A 49 4.40 0.25 5.83
CA THR A 49 4.21 -1.11 5.33
C THR A 49 4.79 -2.13 6.30
N TYR A 50 4.01 -3.16 6.59
CA TYR A 50 4.53 -4.40 7.13
C TYR A 50 4.78 -5.38 5.99
N HIS A 51 6.06 -5.69 5.75
CA HIS A 51 6.47 -6.62 4.71
C HIS A 51 6.54 -8.04 5.29
N HIS A 52 5.54 -8.86 4.94
CA HIS A 52 5.46 -10.27 5.32
C HIS A 52 6.09 -11.14 4.21
N VAL A 53 7.23 -11.76 4.52
CA VAL A 53 7.91 -12.68 3.60
C VAL A 53 7.69 -14.11 4.08
N ARG A 54 7.23 -14.98 3.17
CA ARG A 54 7.10 -16.43 3.34
C ARG A 54 7.87 -17.14 2.24
N GLU A 55 8.00 -18.46 2.33
CA GLU A 55 8.76 -19.25 1.35
C GLU A 55 8.22 -19.13 -0.09
N GLN A 56 6.91 -18.90 -0.24
CA GLN A 56 6.22 -18.86 -1.54
C GLN A 56 5.49 -17.54 -1.83
N ALA A 57 5.66 -16.51 -0.98
CA ALA A 57 4.94 -15.24 -1.13
C ALA A 57 5.65 -14.06 -0.45
N GLU A 58 5.50 -12.89 -1.04
CA GLU A 58 5.85 -11.60 -0.44
C GLU A 58 4.59 -10.73 -0.43
N GLU A 59 4.12 -10.36 0.76
CA GLU A 59 2.89 -9.61 0.97
C GLU A 59 3.20 -8.28 1.67
N LEU A 60 2.57 -7.20 1.21
CA LEU A 60 2.69 -5.87 1.81
C LEU A 60 1.37 -5.44 2.43
N PHE A 61 1.40 -5.13 3.73
CA PHE A 61 0.24 -4.59 4.45
C PHE A 61 0.48 -3.11 4.77
N GLY A 62 -0.40 -2.24 4.31
CA GLY A 62 -0.28 -0.79 4.41
C GLY A 62 -1.16 -0.19 5.51
N PHE A 63 -0.60 0.77 6.25
CA PHE A 63 -1.27 1.54 7.28
C PHE A 63 -1.04 3.05 7.07
N SER A 64 -2.08 3.86 7.24
CA SER A 64 -2.00 5.33 7.13
C SER A 64 -1.26 5.98 8.30
N SER A 65 -1.19 5.32 9.46
CA SER A 65 -0.45 5.79 10.63
C SER A 65 0.17 4.64 11.40
N LEU A 66 1.26 4.92 12.11
CA LEU A 66 1.79 4.03 13.14
C LEU A 66 0.99 4.31 14.41
N ALA A 67 0.37 3.28 14.98
CA ALA A 67 -0.26 3.41 16.29
C ALA A 67 0.82 3.79 17.32
N ALA A 68 0.57 4.86 18.08
CA ALA A 68 1.41 5.33 19.19
C ALA A 68 1.12 4.54 20.47
#